data_AF-A0A2N2NRH5-F1
#
_entry.id   AF-A0A2N2NRH5-F1
#
_cell.length_a   1.000
_cell.length_b   1.000
_cell.length_c   1.000
_cell.angle_alpha   90.00
_cell.angle_beta   90.00
_cell.angle_gamma   90.00
#
_symmetry.space_group_name_H-M   'P 1'
#
loop_
_entity.id
_entity.type
_entity.pdbx_description
1 polymer ?
#
loop_
_entity_poly.entity_id
_entity_poly.type
_entity_poly.pdbx_seq_one_letter_code
_entity_poly.pdbx_strand_id
1 'polypeptide(L)' 'MPTPLQRETLIFIVRVWKEYLKSPQPQMRGEVEVVNSKEKQYFADLDELENLLKRNCYTDGEIPEK' A
#
# COMPACT_ATOMS: atom_id res chain seq x y z
N MET A 1 -35.05 -0.97 8.07
CA MET A 1 -34.14 -2.15 8.00
C MET A 1 -32.73 -1.61 7.98
N PRO A 2 -31.77 -2.11 8.78
CA PRO A 2 -30.40 -1.65 8.71
C PRO A 2 -29.81 -2.00 7.35
N THR A 3 -29.13 -1.04 6.74
CA THR A 3 -28.37 -1.26 5.50
C THR A 3 -27.27 -2.29 5.78
N PRO A 4 -27.09 -3.32 4.93
CA PRO A 4 -26.01 -4.27 5.10
C PRO A 4 -24.67 -3.54 5.03
N LEU A 5 -23.73 -3.87 5.92
CA LEU A 5 -22.35 -3.40 5.80
C LEU A 5 -21.77 -3.91 4.47
N GLN A 6 -21.41 -2.99 3.60
CA GLN A 6 -20.69 -3.32 2.36
C GLN A 6 -19.27 -3.74 2.74
N ARG A 7 -18.89 -4.95 2.35
CA ARG A 7 -17.52 -5.47 2.53
C ARG A 7 -16.80 -5.35 1.20
N GLU A 8 -15.59 -4.81 1.24
CA GLU A 8 -14.69 -4.74 0.11
C GLU A 8 -13.37 -5.40 0.48
N THR A 9 -12.81 -6.17 -0.46
CA THR A 9 -11.50 -6.81 -0.32
C THR A 9 -10.55 -6.18 -1.32
N LEU A 10 -9.48 -5.57 -0.81
CA LEU A 10 -8.40 -5.03 -1.63
C LEU A 10 -7.19 -5.98 -1.56
N ILE A 11 -6.61 -6.28 -2.72
CA ILE A 11 -5.48 -7.19 -2.84
C ILE A 11 -4.29 -6.43 -3.40
N PHE A 12 -3.15 -6.57 -2.72
CA PHE A 12 -1.88 -5.95 -3.09
C PHE A 12 -0.82 -7.02 -3.33
N ILE A 13 0.05 -6.78 -4.31
CA ILE A 13 1.28 -7.56 -4.50
C ILE A 13 2.46 -6.66 -4.10
N VAL A 14 3.19 -7.06 -3.07
CA VAL A 14 4.40 -6.34 -2.62
C VAL A 14 5.62 -7.06 -3.17
N ARG A 15 6.48 -6.34 -3.90
CA ARG A 15 7.78 -6.83 -4.37
C ARG A 15 8.88 -6.03 -3.71
N VAL A 16 9.89 -6.72 -3.17
CA VAL A 16 11.02 -6.10 -2.49
C VAL A 16 12.31 -6.49 -3.20
N TRP A 17 13.12 -5.51 -3.58
CA TRP A 17 14.41 -5.77 -4.22
C TRP A 17 15.44 -6.16 -3.17
N LYS A 18 15.89 -7.42 -3.25
CA LYS A 18 16.85 -8.02 -2.31
C LYS A 18 18.15 -7.23 -2.20
N GLU A 19 18.60 -6.63 -3.30
CA GLU A 19 19.84 -5.86 -3.42
C GLU A 19 19.86 -4.63 -2.53
N TYR A 20 18.68 -4.08 -2.24
CA TYR A 20 18.50 -2.85 -1.47
C TYR A 20 18.20 -3.09 0.01
N LEU A 21 18.09 -4.35 0.45
CA LEU A 21 17.86 -4.68 1.85
C LEU A 21 19.04 -4.31 2.75
N LYS A 22 20.26 -4.34 2.21
CA LYS A 22 21.51 -4.03 2.95
C LYS A 22 22.08 -2.65 2.63
N SER A 23 21.50 -1.95 1.65
CA SER A 23 21.92 -0.59 1.31
C SER A 23 21.32 0.38 2.32
N PRO A 24 22.11 1.32 2.89
CA PRO A 24 21.59 2.31 3.82
C PRO A 24 20.66 3.34 3.16
N GLN A 25 20.73 3.52 1.83
CA GLN A 25 19.94 4.52 1.10
C GLN A 25 19.58 4.04 -0.31
N PRO A 26 18.70 3.04 -0.47
CA PRO A 26 18.12 2.80 -1.78
C PRO A 26 17.15 3.94 -2.11
N GLN A 27 17.29 4.53 -3.30
CA GLN A 27 16.26 5.43 -3.84
C GLN A 27 14.91 4.70 -4.02
N MET A 28 14.95 3.36 -4.08
CA MET A 28 13.78 2.50 -4.30
C MET A 28 14.01 1.12 -3.67
N ARG A 29 13.12 0.69 -2.78
CA ARG A 29 13.23 -0.57 -2.00
C ARG A 29 12.20 -1.62 -2.43
N GLY A 30 11.05 -1.19 -2.93
CA GLY A 30 10.02 -2.10 -3.45
C GLY A 30 8.94 -1.41 -4.28
N GLU A 31 8.04 -2.23 -4.81
CA GLU A 31 6.80 -1.78 -5.44
C GLU A 31 5.59 -2.47 -4.80
N VAL A 32 4.48 -1.77 -4.80
CA VAL A 32 3.15 -2.29 -4.50
C VAL A 32 2.33 -2.22 -5.78
N GLU A 33 1.76 -3.35 -6.19
CA GLU A 33 0.78 -3.42 -7.27
C GLU A 33 -0.62 -3.63 -6.67
N VAL A 34 -1.56 -2.75 -7.01
CA VAL A 34 -2.97 -2.94 -6.71
C VAL A 34 -3.55 -3.89 -7.76
N VAL A 35 -4.00 -5.07 -7.35
CA VAL A 35 -4.33 -6.16 -8.29
C VAL A 35 -5.44 -5.77 -9.27
N ASN A 36 -6.45 -5.03 -8.78
CA ASN A 36 -7.61 -4.64 -9.58
C ASN A 36 -7.28 -3.55 -10.62
N SER A 37 -6.55 -2.50 -10.22
CA SER A 37 -6.23 -1.38 -11.14
C SER A 37 -4.96 -1.61 -11.96
N LYS A 38 -4.13 -2.60 -11.59
CA LYS A 38 -2.78 -2.81 -12.12
C LYS A 38 -1.86 -1.61 -11.92
N GLU A 39 -2.24 -0.67 -11.07
CA GLU A 39 -1.41 0.47 -10.70
C GLU A 39 -0.24 0.00 -9.86
N LYS A 40 0.95 0.52 -10.17
CA LYS A 40 2.19 0.24 -9.46
C LYS A 40 2.70 1.50 -8.79
N GLN A 41 3.02 1.38 -7.51
CA GLN A 41 3.55 2.46 -6.69
C GLN A 41 4.86 1.99 -6.06
N TYR A 42 5.90 2.81 -6.14
CA TYR A 42 7.23 2.50 -5.60
C TYR A 42 7.38 3.06 -4.19
N PHE A 43 8.17 2.38 -3.35
CA PHE A 43 8.52 2.85 -2.01
C PHE A 43 10.01 2.68 -1.74
N ALA A 44 10.61 3.61 -1.00
CA ALA A 44 12.00 3.60 -0.56
C ALA A 44 12.17 3.03 0.86
N ASP A 45 11.14 3.15 1.70
CA ASP A 45 11.14 2.72 3.10
C ASP A 45 9.78 2.16 3.54
N LEU A 46 9.70 1.75 4.81
CA LEU A 46 8.49 1.15 5.38
C LEU A 46 7.37 2.18 5.60
N ASP A 47 7.71 3.43 5.88
CA ASP A 47 6.73 4.50 6.13
C ASP A 47 6.01 4.84 4.82
N GLU A 48 6.74 4.92 3.71
CA GLU A 48 6.16 5.06 2.38
C GLU A 48 5.24 3.87 2.04
N LEU A 49 5.68 2.63 2.27
CA LEU A 49 4.86 1.44 2.04
C LEU A 49 3.54 1.49 2.84
N GLU A 50 3.61 1.81 4.13
CA GLU A 50 2.42 1.92 4.98
C GLU A 50 1.47 3.02 4.46
N ASN A 51 2.01 4.17 4.07
CA ASN A 51 1.22 5.27 3.51
C ASN A 51 0.54 4.88 2.19
N LEU A 52 1.22 4.15 1.30
CA LEU A 52 0.63 3.67 0.06
C LEU A 52 -0.54 2.71 0.35
N LEU A 53 -0.36 1.74 1.24
CA LEU A 53 -1.42 0.80 1.60
C LEU A 53 -2.62 1.51 2.23
N LYS A 54 -2.40 2.45 3.15
CA LYS A 54 -3.47 3.26 3.74
C LYS A 54 -4.23 4.05 2.69
N ARG A 55 -3.54 4.77 1.80
CA ARG A 55 -4.19 5.57 0.75
C ARG A 55 -5.09 4.73 -0.16
N ASN A 56 -4.67 3.51 -0.47
CA ASN A 56 -5.47 2.60 -1.28
C ASN A 56 -6.66 1.98 -0.52
N CYS A 57 -6.54 1.79 0.80
CA CYS A 57 -7.62 1.25 1.64
C CYS A 57 -8.64 2.31 2.08
N TYR A 58 -8.22 3.58 2.18
CA TYR A 58 -9.03 4.70 2.63
C TYR A 58 -9.21 5.73 1.50
N THR A 59 -9.72 5.28 0.36
CA THR A 59 -10.37 6.20 -0.59
C THR A 59 -11.65 6.72 0.07
N ASP A 60 -11.75 8.04 0.23
CA ASP A 60 -12.81 8.78 0.96
C ASP A 60 -12.63 9.00 2.48
N GLY A 61 -11.45 9.49 2.88
CA GLY A 61 -11.38 10.55 3.89
C GLY A 61 -11.46 10.17 5.38
N GLU A 62 -11.57 8.90 5.73
CA GLU A 62 -11.50 8.47 7.14
C GLU A 62 -10.28 7.57 7.37
N ILE A 63 -9.11 8.20 7.54
CA ILE A 63 -8.05 7.56 8.33
C ILE A 63 -8.50 7.74 9.78
N PRO A 64 -8.91 6.69 10.51
CA PRO A 64 -9.25 6.84 11.91
C PRO A 64 -8.01 7.29 12.68
N GLU A 65 -8.02 8.53 13.17
CA GLU A 65 -7.03 9.00 14.13
C GLU A 65 -7.14 8.15 15.41
N LYS A 66 -5.98 7.82 15.97
CA LYS A 66 -5.82 6.98 17.16
C LYS A 66 -6.34 7.66 18.42
#